data_AF-A0AAE0VME2-F1
#
_entry.id   AF-A0AAE0VME2-F1
#
_cell.length_a   1.000
_cell.length_b   1.000
_cell.length_c   1.000
_cell.angle_alpha   90.00
_cell.angle_beta   90.00
_cell.angle_gamma   90.00
#
_symmetry.space_group_name_H-M   'P 1'
#
loop_
_entity.id
_entity.type
_entity.pdbx_description
1 polymer ?
#
loop_
_entity_poly.entity_id
_entity_poly.type
_entity_poly.pdbx_seq_one_letter_code
_entity_poly.pdbx_strand_id
1 'polypeptide(L)'
;MDWDNTHIILSVDGQPVLTASTPSEGYYKKGGFTNIWAAGGKDAPFDQYFYLQMNVAVGGTTGFFPDDVQNSGYQKPWTNNDPKAAEKFWAAKDLWYPTWNGDGCAMKVKSVKIWQKE
;
A
#
# COMPACT_ATOMS: atom_id res chain seq x y z
N MET A 1 11.60 -4.16 -7.69
CA MET A 1 11.83 -4.54 -6.29
C MET A 1 12.91 -5.58 -6.29
N ASP A 2 13.99 -5.35 -5.54
CA ASP A 2 14.99 -6.37 -5.18
C ASP A 2 14.78 -6.70 -3.71
N TRP A 3 14.72 -7.99 -3.39
CA TRP A 3 14.45 -8.45 -2.03
C TRP A 3 15.12 -9.80 -1.82
N ASP A 4 15.87 -9.88 -0.73
CA ASP A 4 16.41 -11.11 -0.16
C ASP A 4 16.44 -11.03 1.38
N ASN A 5 17.08 -11.99 2.04
CA ASN A 5 17.16 -12.06 3.51
C ASN A 5 18.04 -10.97 4.16
N THR A 6 18.60 -10.05 3.37
CA THR A 6 19.41 -8.92 3.82
C THR A 6 18.76 -7.57 3.58
N HIS A 7 17.87 -7.44 2.59
CA HIS A 7 17.27 -6.16 2.24
C HIS A 7 15.95 -6.26 1.46
N ILE A 8 15.24 -5.13 1.44
CA ILE A 8 14.20 -4.81 0.46
C ILE A 8 14.56 -3.46 -0.16
N ILE A 9 14.68 -3.42 -1.49
CA ILE A 9 14.89 -2.20 -2.28
C ILE A 9 13.73 -2.05 -3.26
N LEU A 10 13.04 -0.92 -3.20
CA LEU A 10 12.07 -0.49 -4.20
C LEU A 10 12.70 0.59 -5.06
N SER A 11 12.51 0.48 -6.37
CA SER A 11 13.08 1.40 -7.34
C SER A 11 12.02 1.86 -8.34
N VAL A 12 12.11 3.11 -8.76
CA VAL A 12 11.37 3.69 -9.88
C VAL A 12 12.41 4.11 -10.92
N ASP A 13 12.27 3.65 -12.16
CA ASP A 13 13.23 3.93 -13.24
C ASP A 13 14.69 3.65 -12.87
N GLY A 14 14.90 2.56 -12.12
CA GLY A 14 16.23 2.14 -11.64
C GLY A 14 16.76 2.93 -10.45
N GLN A 15 16.08 4.00 -10.02
CA GLN A 15 16.47 4.79 -8.86
C GLN A 15 15.79 4.27 -7.59
N PRO A 16 16.54 3.93 -6.52
CA PRO A 16 15.96 3.53 -5.25
C PRO A 16 15.06 4.62 -4.66
N VAL A 17 13.81 4.28 -4.37
CA VAL A 17 12.85 5.14 -3.65
C VAL A 17 12.62 4.65 -2.22
N LEU A 18 12.95 3.39 -1.94
CA LEU A 18 12.97 2.81 -0.61
C LEU A 18 14.11 1.80 -0.51
N THR A 19 14.89 1.91 0.56
CA THR A 19 15.92 0.93 0.92
C THR A 19 15.74 0.54 2.38
N ALA A 20 15.56 -0.75 2.64
CA ALA A 20 15.38 -1.28 3.97
C ALA A 20 16.24 -2.52 4.19
N SER A 21 17.36 -2.37 4.91
CA SER A 21 18.10 -3.53 5.43
C SER A 21 17.25 -4.33 6.41
N THR A 22 17.38 -5.65 6.37
CA THR A 22 16.75 -6.58 7.30
C THR A 22 17.30 -6.35 8.70
N PRO A 23 16.48 -5.90 9.67
CA PRO A 23 16.96 -5.64 11.02
C PRO A 23 17.44 -6.92 11.70
N SER A 24 18.46 -6.83 12.55
CA SER A 24 18.91 -7.97 13.36
C SER A 24 17.80 -8.52 14.27
N GLU A 25 16.97 -7.63 14.80
CA GLU A 25 15.80 -7.95 15.62
C GLU A 25 14.58 -8.38 14.78
N GLY A 26 14.61 -8.19 13.46
CA GLY A 26 13.53 -8.46 12.52
C GLY A 26 12.57 -7.30 12.21
N TYR A 27 11.79 -7.43 11.13
CA TYR A 27 10.96 -6.33 10.60
C TYR A 27 9.85 -5.86 11.54
N TYR A 28 9.33 -6.73 12.43
CA TYR A 28 8.29 -6.36 13.39
C TYR A 28 8.69 -5.14 14.25
N LYS A 29 9.99 -4.99 14.54
CA LYS A 29 10.50 -3.89 15.35
C LYS A 29 10.24 -2.53 14.72
N LYS A 30 10.31 -2.43 13.38
CA LYS A 30 10.00 -1.20 12.65
C LYS A 30 8.53 -0.82 12.75
N GLY A 31 7.65 -1.78 12.99
CA GLY A 31 6.22 -1.54 13.14
C GLY A 31 5.77 -1.25 14.58
N GLY A 32 6.64 -1.42 15.58
CA GLY A 32 6.33 -1.09 16.97
C GLY A 32 5.26 -1.99 17.62
N PHE A 33 5.05 -3.20 17.11
CA PHE A 33 4.03 -4.14 17.60
C PHE A 33 4.66 -5.44 18.13
N THR A 34 3.87 -6.25 18.84
CA THR A 34 4.27 -7.57 19.34
C THR A 34 4.70 -8.49 18.20
N ASN A 35 5.80 -9.23 18.35
CA ASN A 35 6.30 -10.11 17.31
C ASN A 35 5.37 -11.31 17.06
N ILE A 36 4.47 -11.19 16.09
CA ILE A 36 3.59 -12.28 15.64
C ILE A 36 4.29 -13.28 14.71
N TRP A 37 5.54 -13.02 14.32
CA TRP A 37 6.36 -13.88 13.45
C TRP A 37 7.54 -14.50 14.20
N ALA A 38 7.43 -14.70 15.52
CA ALA A 38 8.51 -15.20 16.36
C ALA A 38 9.03 -16.61 15.98
N ALA A 39 8.23 -17.39 15.24
CA ALA A 39 8.64 -18.69 14.72
C ALA A 39 9.42 -18.62 13.39
N GLY A 40 9.44 -17.46 12.72
CA GLY A 40 10.11 -17.24 11.44
C GLY A 40 11.52 -16.67 11.56
N GLY A 41 12.12 -16.33 10.42
CA GLY A 41 13.42 -15.68 10.32
C GLY A 41 13.39 -14.19 10.70
N LYS A 42 14.57 -13.56 10.76
CA LYS A 42 14.69 -12.09 10.93
C LYS A 42 14.03 -11.32 9.78
N ASP A 43 13.93 -11.92 8.61
CA ASP A 43 13.27 -11.40 7.43
C ASP A 43 11.75 -11.62 7.44
N ALA A 44 11.21 -12.37 8.40
CA ALA A 44 9.76 -12.56 8.53
C ALA A 44 9.00 -11.21 8.66
N PRO A 45 7.84 -11.06 7.99
CA PRO A 45 7.13 -12.11 7.25
C PRO A 45 7.66 -12.36 5.83
N PHE A 46 8.68 -11.63 5.39
CA PHE A 46 9.31 -11.72 4.07
C PHE A 46 10.35 -12.85 4.01
N ASP A 47 10.02 -14.01 4.58
CA ASP A 47 10.80 -15.26 4.56
C ASP A 47 10.03 -16.41 3.88
N GLN A 48 8.94 -16.08 3.17
CA GLN A 48 8.07 -17.01 2.46
C GLN A 48 7.59 -16.42 1.12
N TYR A 49 6.89 -17.20 0.31
CA TYR A 49 6.30 -16.71 -0.93
C TYR A 49 5.18 -15.68 -0.68
N PHE A 50 5.13 -14.62 -1.50
CA PHE A 50 4.10 -13.59 -1.47
C PHE A 50 3.33 -13.51 -2.79
N TYR A 51 2.10 -13.00 -2.69
CA TYR A 51 1.31 -12.62 -3.84
C TYR A 51 1.56 -11.16 -4.21
N LEU A 52 1.74 -10.89 -5.50
CA LEU A 52 1.68 -9.52 -6.02
C LEU A 52 0.21 -9.10 -6.13
N GLN A 53 -0.20 -8.11 -5.34
CA GLN A 53 -1.49 -7.45 -5.48
C GLN A 53 -1.32 -6.09 -6.16
N MET A 54 -2.13 -5.84 -7.19
CA MET A 54 -2.24 -4.53 -7.83
C MET A 54 -3.72 -4.18 -7.95
N ASN A 55 -4.12 -3.00 -7.45
CA ASN A 55 -5.51 -2.57 -7.48
C ASN A 55 -5.63 -1.05 -7.53
N VAL A 56 -6.80 -0.59 -7.97
CA VAL A 56 -7.25 0.80 -7.81
C VAL A 56 -8.32 0.78 -6.71
N ALA A 57 -8.10 1.51 -5.61
CA ALA A 57 -8.99 1.53 -4.45
C ALA A 57 -9.70 2.88 -4.27
N VAL A 58 -10.92 2.85 -3.73
CA VAL A 58 -11.71 4.04 -3.34
C VAL A 58 -12.46 3.79 -2.04
N GLY A 59 -12.82 4.87 -1.34
CA GLY A 59 -13.79 4.80 -0.23
C GLY A 59 -13.33 4.01 0.99
N GLY A 60 -12.03 3.76 1.14
CA GLY A 60 -11.48 2.94 2.23
C GLY A 60 -11.46 3.66 3.59
N THR A 61 -11.61 2.88 4.67
CA THR A 61 -11.55 3.34 6.07
C THR A 61 -10.33 2.78 6.83
N THR A 62 -9.45 2.04 6.16
CA THR A 62 -8.31 1.33 6.78
C THR A 62 -7.13 2.23 7.15
N GLY A 63 -7.31 3.55 7.14
CA GLY A 63 -6.24 4.52 7.39
C GLY A 63 -5.34 4.82 6.19
N PHE A 64 -5.51 4.12 5.06
CA PHE A 64 -4.76 4.40 3.82
C PHE A 64 -4.98 5.83 3.33
N PHE A 65 -6.20 6.34 3.48
CA PHE A 65 -6.54 7.74 3.28
C PHE A 65 -6.65 8.41 4.67
N PRO A 66 -5.72 9.31 5.06
CA PRO A 66 -5.81 10.05 6.32
C PRO A 66 -7.13 10.85 6.46
N ASP A 67 -7.57 11.18 7.66
CA ASP A 67 -8.84 11.92 7.87
C ASP A 67 -8.72 13.41 7.50
N ASP A 68 -7.50 13.95 7.52
CA ASP A 68 -7.16 15.33 7.16
C ASP A 68 -6.75 15.48 5.69
N VAL A 69 -6.84 14.42 4.89
CA VAL A 69 -6.45 14.48 3.47
C VAL A 69 -7.40 15.39 2.67
N GLN A 70 -6.80 16.24 1.84
CA GLN A 70 -7.48 17.08 0.88
C GLN A 70 -7.08 16.66 -0.55
N ASN A 71 -8.06 16.49 -1.43
CA ASN A 71 -7.84 16.14 -2.82
C ASN A 71 -8.49 17.19 -3.74
N SER A 72 -7.68 17.84 -4.58
CA SER A 72 -8.13 18.89 -5.52
C SER A 72 -9.01 19.97 -4.88
N GLY A 73 -8.69 20.37 -3.64
CA GLY A 73 -9.45 21.38 -2.90
C GLY A 73 -10.61 20.83 -2.04
N TYR A 74 -10.99 19.57 -2.20
CA TYR A 74 -12.07 18.94 -1.42
C TYR A 74 -11.50 18.10 -0.27
N GLN A 75 -12.05 18.26 0.93
CA GLN A 75 -11.74 17.38 2.06
C GLN A 75 -12.36 15.99 1.83
N LYS A 76 -11.71 14.93 2.35
CA LYS A 76 -12.30 13.59 2.41
C LYS A 76 -13.71 13.62 3.05
N PRO A 77 -14.78 13.17 2.37
CA PRO A 77 -16.16 13.32 2.85
C PRO A 77 -16.57 12.34 3.96
N TRP A 78 -15.75 11.35 4.28
CA TRP A 78 -15.95 10.41 5.40
C TRP A 78 -14.75 10.44 6.35
N THR A 79 -14.89 9.88 7.56
CA THR A 79 -13.76 9.61 8.45
C THR A 79 -13.57 8.10 8.62
N ASN A 80 -12.36 7.68 9.00
CA ASN A 80 -12.01 6.26 9.08
C ASN A 80 -12.80 5.49 10.16
N ASN A 81 -13.31 6.18 11.18
CA ASN A 81 -14.07 5.58 12.29
C ASN A 81 -15.59 5.76 12.18
N ASP A 82 -16.09 6.34 11.09
CA ASP A 82 -17.54 6.59 10.93
C ASP A 82 -18.28 5.33 10.48
N PRO A 83 -19.27 4.82 11.24
CA PRO A 83 -20.09 3.67 10.81
C PRO A 83 -20.88 3.94 9.52
N LYS A 84 -21.05 5.20 9.13
CA LYS A 84 -21.70 5.65 7.89
C LYS A 84 -20.69 6.11 6.82
N ALA A 85 -19.42 5.76 6.94
CA ALA A 85 -18.38 6.20 6.00
C ALA A 85 -18.73 5.91 4.53
N ALA A 86 -19.23 4.70 4.24
CA ALA A 86 -19.65 4.32 2.89
C ALA A 86 -20.84 5.15 2.37
N GLU A 87 -21.82 5.45 3.24
CA GLU A 87 -22.97 6.32 2.92
C GLU A 87 -22.49 7.74 2.58
N LYS A 88 -21.60 8.30 3.39
CA LYS A 88 -21.03 9.64 3.17
C LYS A 88 -20.15 9.72 1.92
N PHE A 89 -19.32 8.70 1.69
CA PHE A 89 -18.55 8.57 0.46
C PHE A 89 -19.47 8.59 -0.77
N TRP A 90 -20.56 7.82 -0.73
CA TRP A 90 -21.52 7.75 -1.82
C TRP A 90 -22.33 9.05 -1.99
N ALA A 91 -22.75 9.69 -0.90
CA ALA A 91 -23.46 10.97 -0.94
C ALA A 91 -22.63 12.07 -1.62
N ALA A 92 -21.29 11.99 -1.52
CA ALA A 92 -20.36 12.90 -2.18
C ALA A 92 -19.98 12.49 -3.61
N LYS A 93 -20.69 11.54 -4.24
CA LYS A 93 -20.36 11.02 -5.59
C LYS A 93 -20.20 12.10 -6.66
N ASP A 94 -20.95 13.19 -6.57
CA ASP A 94 -20.89 14.24 -7.58
C ASP A 94 -19.54 14.99 -7.57
N LEU A 95 -18.77 14.88 -6.48
CA LEU A 95 -17.40 15.43 -6.38
C LEU A 95 -16.35 14.52 -7.03
N TRP A 96 -16.46 13.19 -6.85
CA TRP A 96 -15.41 12.27 -7.26
C TRP A 96 -15.76 11.47 -8.52
N TYR A 97 -17.01 11.11 -8.75
CA TYR A 97 -17.41 10.26 -9.87
C TYR A 97 -17.06 10.86 -11.24
N PRO A 98 -17.23 12.17 -11.50
CA PRO A 98 -16.80 12.78 -12.76
C PRO A 98 -15.28 12.68 -13.02
N THR A 99 -14.46 12.49 -11.98
CA THR A 99 -13.01 12.30 -12.14
C THR A 99 -12.64 10.91 -12.66
N TRP A 100 -13.57 9.95 -12.59
CA TRP A 100 -13.41 8.59 -13.09
C TRP A 100 -13.70 8.52 -14.60
N ASN A 101 -12.87 9.20 -15.39
CA ASN A 101 -13.05 9.31 -16.84
C ASN A 101 -12.13 8.36 -17.61
N GLY A 102 -12.65 7.16 -17.86
CA GLY A 102 -12.06 6.16 -18.73
C GLY A 102 -10.59 5.88 -18.41
N ASP A 103 -9.76 6.02 -19.44
CA ASP A 103 -8.35 5.69 -19.41
C ASP A 103 -7.49 6.62 -18.55
N GLY A 104 -8.02 7.78 -18.12
CA GLY A 104 -7.31 8.73 -17.26
C GLY A 104 -7.23 8.30 -15.78
N CYS A 105 -8.12 7.41 -15.34
CA CYS A 105 -8.17 6.90 -13.97
C CYS A 105 -7.89 5.39 -13.88
N ALA A 106 -7.55 4.75 -15.00
CA ALA A 106 -7.28 3.32 -15.07
C ALA A 106 -5.81 3.00 -14.72
N MET A 107 -5.58 1.92 -13.98
CA MET A 107 -4.25 1.33 -13.86
C MET A 107 -3.91 0.58 -15.15
N LYS A 108 -2.92 1.09 -15.90
CA LYS A 108 -2.48 0.49 -17.17
C LYS A 108 -1.15 -0.23 -16.97
N VAL A 109 -1.13 -1.54 -17.21
CA VAL A 109 0.04 -2.39 -17.01
C VAL A 109 0.49 -2.97 -18.35
N LYS A 110 1.69 -2.61 -18.79
CA LYS A 110 2.28 -3.17 -20.03
C LYS A 110 2.77 -4.61 -19.82
N SER A 111 3.43 -4.86 -18.70
CA SER A 111 3.95 -6.19 -18.36
C SER A 111 4.31 -6.27 -16.88
N VAL A 112 4.13 -7.44 -16.29
CA VAL A 112 4.69 -7.82 -14.99
C VAL A 112 5.72 -8.91 -15.23
N LYS A 113 6.88 -8.78 -14.58
CA LYS A 113 7.94 -9.78 -14.64
C LYS A 113 8.48 -10.02 -13.24
N ILE A 114 8.56 -11.28 -12.85
CA ILE A 114 8.99 -11.74 -11.51
C ILE A 114 10.06 -12.78 -11.73
N TRP A 115 11.13 -12.70 -10.94
CA TRP A 115 12.31 -13.54 -11.06
C TRP A 115 12.77 -13.95 -9.66
N GLN A 116 13.45 -15.08 -9.58
CA GLN A 116 14.16 -15.54 -8.40
C GLN A 116 15.64 -15.71 -8.75
N LYS A 117 16.53 -15.25 -7.88
CA LYS A 117 17.98 -15.52 -8.02
C LYS A 117 18.21 -17.02 -7.82
N GLU A 118 19.02 -17.64 -8.68
CA GLU A 118 19.47 -19.03 -8.53
C GLU A 118 20.42 -19.19 -7.34
#